data_AF-A0ABD5DBI1-F1
#
_entry.id   AF-A0ABD5DBI1-F1
#
_cell.length_a   1.000
_cell.length_b   1.000
_cell.length_c   1.000
_cell.angle_alpha   90.00
_cell.angle_beta   90.00
_cell.angle_gamma   90.00
#
_symmetry.space_group_name_H-M   'P 1'
#
loop_
_entity.id
_entity.type
_entity.pdbx_description
1 polymer ?
#
loop_
_entity_poly.entity_id
_entity_poly.type
_entity_poly.pdbx_seq_one_letter_code
_entity_poly.pdbx_strand_id
1 'polypeptide(L)'
;MPLTPETFQNLERDIEDTGKAVNTDALIEPRYGIPFKSLPMLSRLFEEMLGVGYVSVDDLKQAIEVAAAAGAGENGWIDTLVLTLTGENLREFNKKTISTLDCIDDLATTLPWPGRTVNVRSVIKDKHLGGGTFVFSADSSKVPDGYIVVAANGGNWV
;
A
#
# COMPACT_ATOMS: atom_id res chain seq x y z
N MET A 1 -47.27 54.76 14.78
CA MET A 1 -46.24 55.01 15.81
C MET A 1 -45.21 55.95 15.20
N PRO A 2 -44.89 57.10 15.82
CA PRO A 2 -43.85 57.98 15.29
C PRO A 2 -42.48 57.30 15.42
N LEU A 3 -41.63 57.43 14.39
CA LEU A 3 -40.26 56.94 14.40
C LEU A 3 -39.45 57.76 15.41
N THR A 4 -38.79 57.08 16.36
CA THR A 4 -37.94 57.71 17.38
C THR A 4 -36.47 57.66 16.98
N PRO A 5 -35.59 58.53 17.54
CA PRO A 5 -34.14 58.44 17.32
C PRO A 5 -33.57 57.05 17.64
N GLU A 6 -34.09 56.39 18.68
CA GLU A 6 -33.74 55.01 19.05
C GLU A 6 -34.14 54.00 17.95
N THR A 7 -35.24 54.23 17.23
CA THR A 7 -35.64 53.39 16.10
C THR A 7 -34.61 53.46 14.96
N PHE A 8 -34.05 54.65 14.71
CA PHE A 8 -33.01 54.84 13.70
C PHE A 8 -31.68 54.22 14.10
N GLN A 9 -31.23 54.40 15.35
CA GLN A 9 -30.00 53.78 15.85
C GLN A 9 -30.06 52.24 15.79
N ASN A 10 -31.21 51.66 16.13
CA ASN A 10 -31.43 50.23 16.02
C ASN A 10 -31.39 49.74 14.57
N LEU A 11 -31.97 50.51 13.64
CA LEU A 11 -31.96 50.18 12.22
C LEU A 11 -30.54 50.23 11.64
N GLU A 12 -29.74 51.24 12.01
CA GLU A 12 -28.35 51.35 11.60
C GLU A 12 -27.52 50.14 12.04
N ARG A 13 -27.70 49.70 13.30
CA ARG A 13 -27.05 48.49 13.80
C ARG A 13 -27.48 47.24 13.03
N ASP A 14 -28.79 47.04 12.83
CA ASP A 14 -29.29 45.86 12.13
C ASP A 14 -28.78 45.81 10.67
N ILE A 15 -28.64 46.97 10.01
CA ILE A 15 -28.02 47.09 8.68
C ILE A 15 -26.53 46.74 8.72
N GLU A 16 -25.80 47.24 9.73
CA GLU A 16 -24.36 46.96 9.88
C GLU A 16 -24.10 45.47 10.14
N ASP A 17 -24.85 44.85 11.06
CA ASP A 17 -24.75 43.43 11.38
C ASP A 17 -25.07 42.56 10.15
N THR A 18 -26.08 42.95 9.36
CA THR A 18 -26.40 42.28 8.08
C THR A 18 -25.26 42.41 7.08
N GLY A 19 -24.67 43.61 6.95
CA GLY A 19 -23.52 43.85 6.08
C GLY A 19 -22.30 43.00 6.46
N LYS A 20 -22.00 42.90 7.76
CA LYS A 20 -20.93 42.06 8.30
C LYS A 20 -21.20 40.57 8.09
N ALA A 21 -22.44 40.12 8.31
CA ALA A 21 -22.83 38.70 8.17
C ALA A 21 -22.54 38.14 6.76
N VAL A 22 -22.67 38.97 5.73
CA VAL A 22 -22.46 38.56 4.34
C VAL A 22 -21.00 38.72 3.90
N ASN A 23 -20.29 39.73 4.39
CA ASN A 23 -19.04 40.18 3.75
C ASN A 23 -17.78 40.03 4.61
N THR A 24 -17.89 39.82 5.91
CA THR A 24 -16.73 39.76 6.81
C THR A 24 -16.61 38.38 7.46
N ASP A 25 -15.41 37.81 7.50
CA ASP A 25 -15.11 36.59 8.26
C ASP A 25 -15.07 36.92 9.76
N ALA A 26 -16.24 36.96 10.37
CA ALA A 26 -16.43 37.29 11.77
C ALA A 26 -17.61 36.52 12.41
N LEU A 27 -17.64 36.53 13.74
CA LEU A 27 -18.82 36.20 14.53
C LEU A 27 -19.71 37.45 14.60
N ILE A 28 -20.99 37.31 14.28
CA ILE A 28 -21.96 38.39 14.30
C ILE A 28 -22.76 38.32 15.59
N GLU A 29 -22.88 39.44 16.29
CA GLU A 29 -23.61 39.58 17.55
C GLU A 29 -24.88 40.42 17.36
N PRO A 30 -25.97 39.80 16.86
CA PRO A 30 -27.19 40.52 16.56
C PRO A 30 -27.82 41.09 17.84
N ARG A 31 -28.61 42.16 17.68
CA ARG A 31 -29.41 42.71 18.78
C ARG A 31 -30.38 41.70 19.39
N TYR A 32 -30.88 40.77 18.57
CA TYR A 32 -31.76 39.68 18.99
C TYR A 32 -31.20 38.33 18.55
N GLY A 33 -31.26 37.35 19.46
CA GLY A 33 -30.84 35.97 19.19
C GLY A 33 -29.44 35.67 19.70
N ILE A 34 -28.90 34.54 19.24
CA ILE A 34 -27.56 34.08 19.60
C ILE A 34 -26.52 34.58 18.58
N PRO A 35 -25.27 34.80 19.01
CA PRO A 35 -24.18 35.04 18.08
C PRO A 35 -24.04 33.91 17.05
N PHE A 36 -23.78 34.26 15.80
CA PHE A 36 -23.68 33.30 14.71
C PHE A 36 -22.49 33.61 13.80
N LYS A 37 -22.01 32.58 13.10
CA LYS A 37 -20.90 32.70 12.14
C LYS A 37 -21.39 33.34 10.85
N SER A 38 -20.66 34.32 10.35
CA SER A 38 -20.87 34.92 9.03
C SER A 38 -20.74 33.89 7.89
N LEU A 39 -21.29 34.22 6.72
CA LEU A 39 -21.20 33.37 5.53
C LEU A 39 -19.74 33.07 5.14
N PRO A 40 -18.81 34.04 5.08
CA PRO A 40 -17.41 33.75 4.78
C PRO A 40 -16.76 32.81 5.80
N MET A 41 -17.07 32.96 7.10
CA MET A 41 -16.55 32.09 8.15
C MET A 41 -17.07 30.65 8.02
N LEU A 42 -18.35 30.49 7.64
CA LEU A 42 -18.94 29.18 7.38
C LEU A 42 -18.30 28.52 6.16
N SER A 43 -18.08 29.26 5.07
CA SER A 43 -17.37 28.76 3.88
C SER A 43 -15.97 28.28 4.22
N ARG A 44 -15.18 29.07 4.96
CA ARG A 44 -13.84 28.66 5.42
C ARG A 44 -13.90 27.38 6.26
N LEU A 45 -14.82 27.32 7.21
CA LEU A 45 -14.97 26.13 8.07
C LEU A 45 -15.37 24.89 7.25
N PHE A 46 -16.20 25.05 6.22
CA PHE A 46 -16.57 23.98 5.30
C PHE A 46 -15.37 23.49 4.50
N GLU A 47 -14.55 24.41 3.96
CA GLU A 47 -13.33 24.06 3.24
C GLU A 47 -12.31 23.37 4.16
N GLU A 48 -12.14 23.85 5.38
CA GLU A 48 -11.32 23.18 6.40
C GLU A 48 -11.82 21.76 6.68
N MET A 49 -13.13 21.59 6.90
CA MET A 49 -13.73 20.27 7.12
C MET A 49 -13.52 19.32 5.93
N LEU A 50 -13.59 19.83 4.69
CA LEU A 50 -13.27 19.04 3.50
C LEU A 50 -11.78 18.66 3.44
N GLY A 51 -10.89 19.57 3.84
CA GLY A 51 -9.44 19.34 3.87
C GLY A 51 -8.97 18.33 4.92
N VAL A 52 -9.68 18.19 6.06
CA VAL A 52 -9.33 17.20 7.10
C VAL A 52 -10.13 15.89 7.01
N GLY A 53 -11.33 15.92 6.43
CA GLY A 53 -12.34 14.87 6.61
C GLY A 53 -12.46 13.82 5.50
N TYR A 54 -11.85 14.05 4.34
CA TYR A 54 -11.84 13.08 3.26
C TYR A 54 -10.40 12.82 2.84
N VAL A 55 -9.73 11.89 3.53
CA VAL A 55 -8.85 10.99 2.76
C VAL A 55 -9.78 10.38 1.73
N SER A 56 -9.66 10.79 0.48
CA SER A 56 -10.59 10.31 -0.53
C SER A 56 -10.45 8.79 -0.55
N VAL A 57 -11.58 8.08 -0.64
CA VAL A 57 -11.54 6.62 -0.80
C VAL A 57 -10.62 6.23 -1.96
N ASP A 58 -10.44 7.14 -2.93
CA ASP A 58 -9.55 6.98 -4.07
C ASP A 58 -8.06 7.09 -3.69
N ASP A 59 -7.65 7.97 -2.78
CA ASP A 59 -6.27 8.01 -2.26
C ASP A 59 -5.94 6.72 -1.49
N LEU A 60 -6.89 6.23 -0.68
CA LEU A 60 -6.76 4.96 0.03
C LEU A 60 -6.68 3.77 -0.94
N LYS A 61 -7.53 3.75 -1.97
CA LYS A 61 -7.47 2.73 -3.03
C LYS A 61 -6.13 2.76 -3.74
N GLN A 62 -5.65 3.94 -4.13
CA GLN A 62 -4.36 4.09 -4.80
C GLN A 62 -3.21 3.59 -3.91
N ALA A 63 -3.22 3.94 -2.62
CA ALA A 63 -2.23 3.45 -1.67
C ALA A 63 -2.27 1.92 -1.52
N ILE A 64 -3.46 1.31 -1.49
CA ILE A 64 -3.63 -0.15 -1.43
C ILE A 64 -3.14 -0.81 -2.72
N GLU A 65 -3.50 -0.28 -3.89
CA GLU A 65 -3.07 -0.80 -5.18
C GLU A 65 -1.54 -0.74 -5.34
N VAL A 66 -0.92 0.37 -4.93
CA VAL A 66 0.54 0.52 -4.89
C VAL A 66 1.18 -0.49 -3.93
N ALA A 67 0.61 -0.66 -2.73
CA ALA A 67 1.10 -1.63 -1.75
C ALA A 67 0.95 -3.08 -2.24
N ALA A 68 -0.15 -3.41 -2.92
CA ALA A 68 -0.40 -4.71 -3.51
C ALA A 68 0.56 -5.00 -4.68
N ALA A 69 0.76 -4.03 -5.57
CA ALA A 69 1.73 -4.13 -6.66
C ALA A 69 3.17 -4.30 -6.14
N ALA A 70 3.55 -3.54 -5.11
CA ALA A 70 4.84 -3.71 -4.43
C ALA A 70 4.96 -5.06 -3.70
N GLY A 71 3.84 -5.56 -3.16
CA GLY A 71 3.71 -6.88 -2.52
C GLY A 71 3.89 -8.06 -3.47
N ALA A 72 3.36 -7.94 -4.69
CA ALA A 72 3.44 -8.96 -5.73
C ALA A 72 4.71 -8.85 -6.62
N GLY A 73 5.42 -7.72 -6.57
CA GLY A 73 6.62 -7.47 -7.37
C GLY A 73 7.90 -8.15 -6.86
N GLU A 74 9.01 -7.95 -7.56
CA GLU A 74 10.34 -8.59 -7.34
C GLU A 74 10.89 -8.41 -5.90
N ASN A 75 10.53 -7.32 -5.22
CA ASN A 75 10.91 -7.07 -3.82
C ASN A 75 10.09 -7.90 -2.82
N GLY A 76 8.88 -8.33 -3.19
CA GLY A 76 8.09 -9.37 -2.52
C GLY A 76 7.91 -9.24 -1.01
N TRP A 77 7.81 -8.03 -0.44
CA TRP A 77 7.86 -7.77 1.01
C TRP A 77 6.81 -8.53 1.86
N ILE A 78 5.75 -9.08 1.26
CA ILE A 78 4.72 -9.85 1.99
C ILE A 78 5.35 -11.03 2.75
N ASP A 79 6.28 -11.75 2.12
CA ASP A 79 6.96 -12.88 2.77
C ASP A 79 7.92 -12.45 3.91
N THR A 80 8.27 -11.17 3.96
CA THR A 80 9.12 -10.56 4.99
C THR A 80 8.30 -10.09 6.18
N LEU A 81 7.01 -9.80 5.97
CA LEU A 81 6.07 -9.36 7.01
C LEU A 81 5.31 -10.52 7.68
N VAL A 82 5.05 -11.61 6.95
CA VAL A 82 4.35 -12.77 7.50
C VAL A 82 5.32 -13.57 8.35
N LEU A 83 5.05 -13.67 9.65
CA LEU A 83 5.79 -14.52 10.57
C LEU A 83 5.18 -15.93 10.62
N THR A 84 6.04 -16.92 10.74
CA THR A 84 5.67 -18.30 11.03
C THR A 84 5.41 -18.50 12.52
N LEU A 85 4.91 -19.67 12.91
CA LEU A 85 4.72 -20.04 14.31
C LEU A 85 6.04 -20.02 15.11
N THR A 86 7.17 -20.20 14.44
CA THR A 86 8.52 -20.17 15.04
C THR A 86 9.10 -18.76 15.13
N GLY A 87 8.38 -17.73 14.68
CA GLY A 87 8.76 -16.33 14.80
C GLY A 87 9.75 -15.81 13.74
N GLU A 88 10.20 -16.66 12.81
CA GLU A 88 10.91 -16.21 11.62
C GLU A 88 9.93 -15.77 10.52
N ASN A 89 10.37 -14.87 9.64
CA ASN A 89 9.55 -14.49 8.49
C ASN A 89 9.46 -15.62 7.46
N LEU A 90 8.39 -15.60 6.66
CA LEU A 90 8.08 -16.63 5.69
C LEU A 90 9.16 -16.76 4.61
N ARG A 91 9.86 -15.68 4.26
CA ARG A 91 11.01 -15.70 3.34
C ARG A 91 12.14 -16.60 3.86
N GLU A 92 12.58 -16.37 5.09
CA GLU A 92 13.64 -17.16 5.72
C GLU A 92 13.21 -18.61 5.95
N PHE A 93 11.94 -18.83 6.30
CA PHE A 93 11.39 -20.18 6.43
C PHE A 93 11.38 -20.94 5.09
N ASN A 94 10.95 -20.29 4.01
CA ASN A 94 10.93 -20.89 2.67
C ASN A 94 12.34 -21.24 2.18
N LYS A 95 13.35 -20.43 2.52
CA LYS A 95 14.76 -20.76 2.23
C LYS A 95 15.23 -22.04 2.92
N LYS A 96 14.70 -22.36 4.10
CA LYS A 96 15.03 -23.60 4.84
C LYS A 96 14.33 -24.84 4.28
N THR A 97 13.22 -24.67 3.56
CA THR A 97 12.41 -25.80 3.09
C THR A 97 12.98 -26.36 1.79
N ILE A 98 13.51 -27.58 1.84
CA ILE A 98 13.95 -28.31 0.65
C ILE A 98 12.72 -28.77 -0.11
N SER A 99 12.56 -28.28 -1.34
CA SER A 99 11.52 -28.79 -2.25
C SER A 99 12.02 -30.08 -2.91
N THR A 100 11.15 -31.08 -3.07
CA THR A 100 11.47 -32.29 -3.84
C THR A 100 10.80 -32.22 -5.21
N LEU A 101 11.56 -32.52 -6.27
CA LEU A 101 11.12 -32.58 -7.66
C LEU A 101 11.19 -34.04 -8.14
N ASP A 102 10.30 -34.43 -9.06
CA ASP A 102 10.24 -35.81 -9.54
C ASP A 102 11.33 -36.09 -10.57
N CYS A 103 11.63 -35.12 -11.45
CA CYS A 103 12.66 -35.25 -12.48
C CYS A 103 13.45 -33.97 -12.75
N ILE A 104 14.55 -34.08 -13.51
CA ILE A 104 15.43 -32.94 -13.81
C ILE A 104 14.73 -31.87 -14.66
N ASP A 105 13.79 -32.29 -15.52
CA ASP A 105 13.01 -31.37 -16.37
C ASP A 105 12.17 -30.39 -15.54
N ASP A 106 11.78 -30.78 -14.31
CA ASP A 106 11.02 -29.94 -13.39
C ASP A 106 11.82 -28.70 -12.93
N LEU A 107 13.16 -28.73 -13.03
CA LEU A 107 14.02 -27.58 -12.71
C LEU A 107 13.76 -26.39 -13.63
N ALA A 108 13.39 -26.64 -14.89
CA ALA A 108 13.14 -25.58 -15.87
C ALA A 108 11.94 -24.70 -15.50
N THR A 109 10.96 -25.26 -14.79
CA THR A 109 9.76 -24.55 -14.34
C THR A 109 9.80 -24.15 -12.86
N THR A 110 10.85 -24.55 -12.14
CA THR A 110 10.99 -24.25 -10.71
C THR A 110 11.49 -22.81 -10.52
N LEU A 111 10.76 -22.01 -9.73
CA LEU A 111 11.11 -20.62 -9.46
C LEU A 111 12.49 -20.48 -8.79
N PRO A 112 13.49 -19.84 -9.43
CA PRO A 112 14.81 -19.72 -8.84
C PRO A 112 14.91 -18.55 -7.83
N TRP A 113 15.69 -18.73 -6.76
CA TRP A 113 16.23 -17.63 -5.94
C TRP A 113 17.64 -17.99 -5.45
N PRO A 114 18.53 -17.01 -5.24
CA PRO A 114 19.91 -17.27 -4.83
C PRO A 114 19.98 -18.20 -3.60
N GLY A 115 20.71 -19.33 -3.74
CA GLY A 115 20.88 -20.32 -2.68
C GLY A 115 19.72 -21.30 -2.50
N ARG A 116 18.66 -21.24 -3.33
CA ARG A 116 17.57 -22.22 -3.30
C ARG A 116 18.11 -23.64 -3.47
N THR A 117 17.75 -24.53 -2.56
CA THR A 117 18.13 -25.95 -2.63
C THR A 117 16.91 -26.81 -2.93
N VAL A 118 17.01 -27.68 -3.93
CA VAL A 118 15.97 -28.65 -4.30
C VAL A 118 16.57 -30.05 -4.41
N ASN A 119 15.78 -31.07 -4.09
CA ASN A 119 16.16 -32.46 -4.26
C ASN A 119 15.41 -33.02 -5.48
N VAL A 120 16.14 -33.43 -6.51
CA VAL A 120 15.59 -34.07 -7.71
C VAL A 120 15.67 -35.58 -7.55
N ARG A 121 14.53 -36.26 -7.61
CA ARG A 121 14.48 -37.72 -7.36
C ARG A 121 15.15 -38.54 -8.46
N SER A 122 15.12 -38.08 -9.71
CA SER A 122 15.71 -38.78 -10.84
C SER A 122 16.03 -37.83 -12.00
N VAL A 123 16.97 -38.20 -12.88
CA VAL A 123 17.12 -37.51 -14.17
C VAL A 123 15.86 -37.69 -15.01
N ILE A 124 15.36 -38.93 -15.09
CA ILE A 124 14.19 -39.28 -15.91
C ILE A 124 13.05 -39.63 -14.98
N LYS A 125 11.86 -39.07 -15.24
CA LYS A 125 10.66 -39.32 -14.45
C LYS A 125 10.41 -40.82 -14.21
N ASP A 126 10.10 -41.15 -12.96
CA ASP A 126 9.79 -42.50 -12.46
C ASP A 126 10.90 -43.56 -12.64
N LYS A 127 12.14 -43.15 -12.97
CA LYS A 127 13.27 -44.10 -13.09
C LYS A 127 14.09 -44.26 -11.81
N HIS A 128 14.00 -43.31 -10.88
CA HIS A 128 14.77 -43.32 -9.61
C HIS A 128 16.30 -43.45 -9.82
N LEU A 129 16.80 -42.94 -10.94
CA LEU A 129 18.20 -42.98 -11.34
C LEU A 129 18.76 -41.57 -11.52
N GLY A 130 19.99 -41.36 -11.04
CA GLY A 130 20.72 -40.10 -11.22
C GLY A 130 20.08 -38.88 -10.56
N GLY A 131 19.26 -39.09 -9.52
CA GLY A 131 18.78 -37.99 -8.69
C GLY A 131 19.92 -37.29 -7.94
N GLY A 132 19.64 -36.12 -7.41
CA GLY A 132 20.65 -35.30 -6.74
C GLY A 132 20.07 -34.05 -6.11
N THR A 133 20.92 -33.33 -5.37
CA THR A 133 20.59 -32.03 -4.81
C THR A 133 21.13 -30.96 -5.75
N PHE A 134 20.28 -30.00 -6.11
CA PHE A 134 20.65 -28.85 -6.92
C PHE A 134 20.50 -27.57 -6.12
N VAL A 135 21.45 -26.66 -6.28
CA VAL A 135 21.45 -25.33 -5.67
C VAL A 135 21.45 -24.27 -6.77
N PHE A 136 20.50 -23.35 -6.71
CA PHE A 136 20.46 -22.23 -7.65
C PHE A 136 21.52 -21.18 -7.31
N SER A 137 22.28 -20.78 -8.31
CA SER A 137 23.28 -19.72 -8.25
C SER A 137 23.07 -18.72 -9.39
N ALA A 138 22.74 -17.48 -9.04
CA ALA A 138 22.55 -16.38 -9.99
C ALA A 138 23.86 -16.00 -10.70
N ASP A 139 24.99 -16.12 -10.00
CA ASP A 139 26.32 -15.73 -10.47
C ASP A 139 27.14 -16.93 -11.02
N SER A 140 26.47 -18.04 -11.34
CA SER A 140 27.15 -19.25 -11.82
C SER A 140 27.82 -19.00 -13.17
N SER A 141 29.14 -19.18 -13.24
CA SER A 141 29.92 -19.16 -14.48
C SER A 141 30.04 -20.54 -15.15
N LYS A 142 29.42 -21.58 -14.57
CA LYS A 142 29.46 -22.94 -15.13
C LYS A 142 28.61 -23.04 -16.39
N VAL A 143 29.06 -23.82 -17.36
CA VAL A 143 28.34 -24.03 -18.63
C VAL A 143 27.24 -25.06 -18.41
N PRO A 144 25.97 -24.77 -18.76
CA PRO A 144 24.89 -25.74 -18.70
C PRO A 144 25.14 -26.97 -19.59
N ASP A 145 24.99 -28.16 -19.01
CA ASP A 145 25.11 -29.45 -19.70
C ASP A 145 23.79 -30.24 -19.69
N GLY A 146 22.78 -29.75 -18.98
CA GLY A 146 21.46 -30.38 -18.88
C GLY A 146 21.37 -31.52 -17.87
N TYR A 147 22.45 -31.84 -17.15
CA TYR A 147 22.51 -32.93 -16.17
C TYR A 147 23.06 -32.49 -14.82
N ILE A 148 24.27 -31.94 -14.79
CA ILE A 148 24.95 -31.46 -13.58
C ILE A 148 24.72 -29.96 -13.44
N VAL A 149 24.72 -29.23 -14.56
CA VAL A 149 24.44 -27.80 -14.60
C VAL A 149 23.23 -27.59 -15.50
N VAL A 150 22.13 -27.13 -14.91
CA VAL A 150 20.87 -26.93 -15.61
C VAL A 150 20.56 -25.43 -15.66
N ALA A 151 20.37 -24.91 -16.87
CA ALA A 151 20.08 -23.49 -17.07
C ALA A 151 18.73 -23.11 -16.43
N ALA A 152 18.66 -21.91 -15.86
CA ALA A 152 17.43 -21.32 -15.36
C ALA A 152 17.39 -19.83 -15.67
N ASN A 153 16.22 -19.20 -15.49
CA ASN A 153 16.12 -17.75 -15.67
C ASN A 153 16.98 -17.03 -14.61
N GLY A 154 17.94 -16.22 -15.06
CA GLY A 154 18.81 -15.44 -14.17
C GLY A 154 19.93 -16.22 -13.48
N GLY A 155 20.30 -17.43 -13.92
CA GLY A 155 21.40 -18.20 -13.35
C GLY A 155 21.40 -19.68 -13.74
N ASN A 156 22.07 -20.52 -12.94
CA ASN A 156 22.10 -21.97 -13.14
C ASN A 156 21.77 -22.73 -11.86
N TRP A 157 21.13 -23.88 -12.00
CA TRP A 157 21.11 -24.95 -11.02
C TRP A 157 22.39 -25.77 -11.12
N VAL A 158 23.02 -26.06 -9.97
CA VAL A 158 24.34 -26.71 -9.85
C VAL A 158 24.35 -27.76 -8.76
#